data_AF-A0A9E5AF88-F1
#
_entry.id   AF-A0A9E5AF88-F1
#
_cell.length_a   1.000
_cell.length_b   1.000
_cell.length_c   1.000
_cell.angle_alpha   90.00
_cell.angle_beta   90.00
_cell.angle_gamma   90.00
#
_symmetry.space_group_name_H-M   'P 1'
#
loop_
_entity.id
_entity.type
_entity.pdbx_description
1 polymer ?
#
loop_
_entity_poly.entity_id
_entity_poly.type
_entity_poly.pdbx_seq_one_letter_code
_entity_poly.pdbx_strand_id
1 'polypeptide(L)' 'MTNPPDMAKPLLVLVDGSSYLYRAFHAMPGLANASGQPTGAIHGVIS' A
#
# COMPACT_ATOMS: atom_id res chain seq x y z
N MET A 1 -11.75 -41.82 -11.33
CA MET A 1 -12.15 -40.70 -10.45
C MET A 1 -10.99 -39.71 -10.44
N THR A 2 -10.93 -38.82 -11.42
CA THR A 2 -9.91 -37.76 -11.49
C THR A 2 -10.46 -36.53 -10.77
N ASN A 3 -9.68 -35.97 -9.84
CA ASN A 3 -10.04 -34.73 -9.14
C ASN A 3 -10.23 -33.61 -10.18
N PRO A 4 -11.20 -32.69 -9.99
CA PRO A 4 -11.31 -31.51 -10.85
C PRO A 4 -10.01 -30.69 -10.75
N PRO A 5 -9.60 -30.01 -11.84
CA PRO A 5 -8.37 -29.21 -11.83
C PRO A 5 -8.45 -28.21 -10.68
N ASP A 6 -7.39 -28.12 -9.87
CA ASP A 6 -7.28 -27.13 -8.82
C ASP A 6 -7.49 -25.74 -9.44
N MET A 7 -8.71 -25.22 -9.31
CA MET A 7 -9.00 -23.85 -9.68
C MET A 7 -8.18 -22.98 -8.73
N ALA A 8 -7.17 -22.30 -9.27
CA ALA A 8 -6.31 -21.41 -8.50
C ALA A 8 -7.21 -20.48 -7.68
N LYS A 9 -7.20 -20.66 -6.37
CA LYS A 9 -8.03 -19.89 -5.46
C LYS A 9 -7.63 -18.42 -5.61
N PRO A 10 -8.58 -17.48 -5.76
CA PRO A 10 -8.25 -16.07 -5.92
C PRO A 10 -7.40 -15.58 -4.74
N LEU A 11 -6.32 -14.86 -5.04
CA LEU A 11 -5.50 -14.22 -4.03
C LEU A 11 -6.30 -13.08 -3.39
N LEU A 12 -6.53 -13.17 -2.08
CA LEU A 12 -7.07 -12.08 -1.26
C LEU A 12 -5.94 -11.47 -0.45
N VAL A 13 -5.69 -10.18 -0.66
CA VAL A 13 -4.75 -9.40 0.17
C VAL A 13 -5.56 -8.46 1.05
N LEU A 14 -5.32 -8.52 2.36
CA LEU A 14 -5.92 -7.62 3.34
C LEU A 14 -4.83 -6.72 3.93
N VAL A 15 -5.03 -5.41 3.87
CA VAL A 15 -4.04 -4.41 4.28
C VAL A 15 -4.58 -3.56 5.41
N ASP A 16 -3.78 -3.34 6.46
CA ASP A 16 -4.06 -2.30 7.46
C ASP A 16 -3.66 -0.92 6.92
N GLY A 17 -4.63 -0.17 6.45
CA GLY A 17 -4.42 1.15 5.87
C GLY A 17 -3.82 2.17 6.85
N SER A 18 -4.15 2.08 8.15
CA SER A 18 -3.69 3.06 9.14
C SER A 18 -2.20 2.93 9.41
N SER A 19 -1.74 1.71 9.72
CA SER A 19 -0.32 1.41 9.90
C SER A 19 0.46 1.56 8.60
N TYR A 20 -0.14 1.25 7.44
CA TYR A 20 0.50 1.42 6.14
C TYR A 20 0.78 2.90 5.84
N LEU A 21 -0.21 3.77 6.03
CA LEU A 21 -0.06 5.22 5.86
C LEU A 21 0.94 5.83 6.86
N TYR A 22 0.91 5.38 8.12
CA TYR A 22 1.85 5.87 9.14
C TYR A 22 3.30 5.56 8.75
N ARG A 23 3.59 4.35 8.27
CA ARG A 23 4.93 3.99 7.80
C ARG A 23 5.32 4.75 6.54
N ALA A 24 4.41 4.90 5.58
CA ALA A 24 4.66 5.68 4.37
C ALA A 24 5.01 7.15 4.68
N PHE A 25 4.33 7.75 5.66
CA PHE A 25 4.61 9.12 6.10
C PHE A 25 6.03 9.27 6.66
N HIS A 26 6.49 8.33 7.48
CA HIS A 26 7.78 8.43 8.17
C HIS A 26 8.96 7.83 7.39
N ALA A 27 8.71 6.97 6.39
CA ALA A 27 9.75 6.33 5.59
C ALA A 27 10.22 7.18 4.40
N MET A 28 9.39 8.12 3.92
CA MET A 28 9.73 8.97 2.79
C MET A 28 10.63 10.14 3.22
N PRO A 29 11.59 10.58 2.37
CA PRO A 29 12.29 11.85 2.58
C PRO A 29 11.26 13.00 2.66
N GLY A 30 11.64 14.13 3.26
CA GLY A 30 10.75 15.27 3.49
C GLY A 30 10.15 15.84 2.20
N LEU A 31 9.07 15.23 1.73
CA LEU A 31 8.33 15.64 0.54
C LEU A 31 7.26 16.63 0.96
N ALA A 32 7.36 17.84 0.41
CA ALA A 32 6.38 18.89 0.59
C ALA A 32 6.04 19.53 -0.77
N ASN A 33 4.81 20.03 -0.89
CA ASN A 33 4.44 20.81 -2.07
C ASN A 33 5.01 22.25 -2.00
N ALA A 34 4.74 23.05 -3.02
CA ALA A 34 5.19 24.45 -3.08
C ALA A 34 4.67 25.34 -1.93
N SER A 35 3.59 24.92 -1.26
CA SER A 35 3.03 25.59 -0.07
C SER A 35 3.57 25.01 1.25
N GLY A 36 4.53 24.09 1.20
CA GLY A 36 5.14 23.47 2.38
C GLY A 36 4.30 22.36 3.04
N GLN A 37 3.20 21.92 2.41
CA GLN A 37 2.35 20.87 2.98
C GLN A 37 3.00 19.49 2.78
N PRO A 38 3.08 18.64 3.82
CA PRO A 38 3.63 17.29 3.69
C PRO A 38 2.84 16.41 2.71
N THR A 39 3.54 15.72 1.83
CA THR A 39 2.94 14.84 0.79
C THR A 39 3.51 13.41 0.81
N GLY A 40 4.48 13.13 1.70
CA GLY A 40 5.19 11.86 1.76
C GLY A 40 4.29 10.63 1.90
N ALA A 41 3.24 10.69 2.72
CA ALA A 41 2.32 9.55 2.88
C ALA A 41 1.59 9.19 1.58
N ILE A 42 1.15 10.17 0.81
CA ILE A 42 0.43 9.91 -0.44
C ILE A 42 1.40 9.37 -1.49
N HIS A 43 2.59 9.96 -1.62
CA HIS A 43 3.62 9.44 -2.52
C HIS A 43 4.07 8.03 -2.14
N GLY A 44 4.29 7.71 -0.86
CA GLY A 44 4.72 6.38 -0.42
C GLY A 44 3.65 5.28 -0.54
N VAL A 45 2.40 5.64 -0.79
CA VAL A 45 1.29 4.67 -0.97
C VAL A 45 0.91 4.49 -2.44
N ILE A 46 0.97 5.53 -3.25
CA ILE A 46 0.54 5.50 -4.66
C ILE A 46 1.69 5.17 -5.62
N SER A 47 2.94 5.49 -5.27
CA SER A 47 4.10 5.39 -6.17
C SER A 47 4.74 4.00 -6.19
#